data_AF-A0A0K1S0G8-F1
#
_entry.id   AF-A0A0K1S0G8-F1
#
_cell.length_a   1.000
_cell.length_b   1.000
_cell.length_c   1.000
_cell.angle_alpha   90.00
_cell.angle_beta   90.00
_cell.angle_gamma   90.00
#
_symmetry.space_group_name_H-M   'P 1'
#
loop_
_entity.id
_entity.type
_entity.pdbx_description
1 polymer ?
#
loop_
_entity_poly.entity_id
_entity_poly.type
_entity_poly.pdbx_seq_one_letter_code
_entity_poly.pdbx_strand_id
1 'polypeptide(L)'
;METSSNPFAIIAMAHLKTKATTGKLPEREQWKWRLIRGLYEKEFEREQIIKLFEIIDNMMTLSPELQSSLESKIKQFEEERTMPLMSNMELRGIERGKEIGKEIGALENARDFVKTVLQARLGEVTLDVEQYLNKVSVLSTLQEIVKLAATANSLAEFKQSFARIQS
;
A
#
# COMPACT_ATOMS: atom_id res chain seq x y z
N MET A 1 -29.29 19.34 14.55
CA MET A 1 -28.80 19.76 13.21
C MET A 1 -27.78 18.73 12.75
N GLU A 2 -28.19 17.64 12.11
CA GLU A 2 -27.27 16.60 11.57
C GLU A 2 -27.72 16.13 10.17
N THR A 3 -28.38 17.01 9.42
CA THR A 3 -29.00 16.70 8.13
C THR A 3 -28.13 17.20 6.98
N SER A 4 -26.84 16.84 6.98
CA SER A 4 -26.06 16.93 5.75
C SER A 4 -25.20 15.68 5.60
N SER A 5 -25.27 15.06 4.43
CA SER A 5 -24.39 13.99 3.97
C SER A 5 -23.01 14.57 3.66
N ASN A 6 -22.40 15.25 4.63
CA ASN A 6 -21.09 15.88 4.44
C ASN A 6 -19.98 14.85 4.70
N PRO A 7 -19.21 14.44 3.67
CA PRO A 7 -18.13 13.47 3.81
C PRO A 7 -17.06 13.94 4.82
N PHE A 8 -16.77 15.24 4.88
CA PHE A 8 -15.79 15.79 5.81
C PHE A 8 -16.22 15.65 7.27
N ALA A 9 -17.51 15.76 7.57
CA ALA A 9 -18.02 15.58 8.92
C ALA A 9 -17.82 14.15 9.41
N ILE A 10 -17.98 13.17 8.52
CA ILE A 10 -17.77 11.75 8.81
C ILE A 10 -16.28 11.49 9.07
N ILE A 11 -15.39 12.02 8.23
CA ILE A 11 -13.94 11.88 8.43
C ILE A 11 -13.49 12.57 9.73
N ALA A 12 -14.01 13.77 10.02
CA ALA A 12 -13.73 14.46 11.28
C ALA A 12 -14.19 13.64 12.48
N MET A 13 -15.39 13.04 12.41
CA MET A 13 -15.90 12.16 13.46
C MET A 13 -15.03 10.91 13.63
N ALA A 14 -14.62 10.27 12.53
CA ALA A 14 -13.71 9.12 12.56
C ALA A 14 -12.41 9.48 13.28
N HIS A 15 -11.79 10.60 12.92
CA HIS A 15 -10.55 11.08 13.54
C HIS A 15 -10.71 11.33 15.05
N LEU A 16 -11.80 11.97 15.47
CA LEU A 16 -12.10 12.19 16.89
C LEU A 16 -12.27 10.87 17.64
N LYS A 17 -12.97 9.89 17.05
CA LYS A 17 -13.18 8.57 17.68
C LYS A 17 -11.93 7.71 17.69
N THR A 18 -11.05 7.80 16.69
CA THR A 18 -9.72 7.18 16.74
C THR A 18 -8.94 7.63 17.96
N LYS A 19 -8.89 8.95 18.20
CA LYS A 19 -8.19 9.54 19.35
C LYS A 19 -8.83 9.11 20.68
N ALA A 20 -10.16 9.18 20.77
CA ALA A 20 -10.89 8.85 22.00
C ALA A 20 -10.82 7.36 22.39
N THR A 21 -10.59 6.46 21.43
CA THR A 21 -10.54 5.00 21.63
C THR A 21 -9.10 4.45 21.65
N THR A 22 -8.10 5.31 21.81
CA THR A 22 -6.70 4.88 21.94
C THR A 22 -6.55 3.92 23.12
N GLY A 23 -6.00 2.73 22.87
CA GLY A 23 -5.87 1.66 23.88
C GLY A 23 -7.15 0.89 24.21
N LYS A 24 -8.29 1.22 23.57
CA LYS A 24 -9.61 0.62 23.82
C LYS A 24 -10.15 -0.04 22.55
N LEU A 25 -9.54 -1.15 22.16
CA LEU A 25 -9.81 -1.80 20.86
C LEU A 25 -11.28 -2.22 20.66
N PRO A 26 -12.00 -2.78 21.65
CA PRO A 26 -13.42 -3.11 21.48
C PRO A 26 -14.30 -1.88 21.27
N GLU A 27 -14.04 -0.78 22.00
CA GLU A 27 -14.77 0.48 21.79
C GLU A 27 -14.50 1.05 20.39
N ARG A 28 -13.26 0.90 19.88
CA ARG A 28 -12.89 1.33 18.54
C ARG A 28 -13.65 0.56 17.46
N GLU A 29 -13.76 -0.76 17.60
CA GLU A 29 -14.52 -1.61 16.68
C GLU A 29 -15.99 -1.17 16.60
N GLN A 30 -16.62 -0.93 17.75
CA GLN A 30 -18.01 -0.45 17.82
C GLN A 30 -18.20 0.89 17.12
N TRP A 31 -17.28 1.85 17.31
CA TRP A 31 -17.34 3.15 16.64
C TRP A 31 -17.10 3.03 15.14
N LYS A 32 -16.12 2.20 14.73
CA LYS A 32 -15.82 1.93 13.32
C LYS A 32 -17.04 1.33 12.60
N TRP A 33 -17.68 0.34 13.21
CA TRP A 33 -18.94 -0.23 12.72
C TRP A 33 -20.03 0.83 12.56
N ARG A 34 -20.23 1.68 13.57
CA ARG A 34 -21.27 2.72 13.55
C ARG A 34 -21.07 3.72 12.41
N LEU A 35 -19.81 4.11 12.16
CA LEU A 35 -19.45 5.02 11.07
C LEU A 35 -19.65 4.37 9.70
N ILE A 36 -19.16 3.13 9.53
CA ILE A 36 -19.30 2.37 8.28
C ILE A 36 -20.78 2.16 7.96
N ARG A 37 -21.58 1.66 8.91
CA ARG A 37 -23.02 1.49 8.74
C ARG A 37 -23.71 2.81 8.35
N GLY A 38 -23.31 3.92 8.97
CA GLY A 38 -23.82 5.25 8.65
C GLY A 38 -23.53 5.72 7.22
N LEU A 39 -22.52 5.15 6.53
CA LEU A 39 -22.28 5.43 5.11
C LEU A 39 -23.41 4.88 4.23
N TYR A 40 -23.94 3.69 4.55
CA TYR A 40 -25.01 3.03 3.80
C TYR A 40 -26.40 3.64 4.10
N GLU A 41 -26.54 4.36 5.21
CA GLU A 41 -27.79 5.00 5.62
C GLU A 41 -27.95 6.41 5.04
N LYS A 42 -26.88 6.97 4.47
CA LYS A 42 -26.87 8.30 3.83
C LYS A 42 -26.97 8.15 2.32
N GLU A 43 -27.43 9.22 1.65
CA GLU A 43 -27.52 9.33 0.19
C GLU A 43 -26.14 9.54 -0.46
N PHE A 44 -25.20 8.64 -0.22
CA PHE A 44 -23.91 8.64 -0.91
C PHE A 44 -23.97 7.70 -2.12
N GLU A 45 -23.32 8.12 -3.20
CA GLU A 45 -23.06 7.24 -4.34
C GLU A 45 -22.12 6.11 -3.93
N ARG A 46 -22.24 4.97 -4.62
CA ARG A 46 -21.44 3.77 -4.36
C ARG A 46 -19.94 4.06 -4.26
N GLU A 47 -19.40 4.84 -5.19
CA GLU A 47 -17.98 5.19 -5.24
C GLU A 47 -17.56 6.06 -4.04
N GLN A 48 -18.45 6.93 -3.55
CA GLN A 48 -18.21 7.75 -2.37
C GLN A 48 -18.19 6.91 -1.11
N ILE A 49 -19.15 5.97 -0.97
CA ILE A 49 -19.17 5.03 0.16
C ILE A 49 -17.86 4.26 0.22
N ILE A 50 -17.38 3.75 -0.92
CA ILE A 50 -16.15 2.97 -0.94
C ILE A 50 -14.92 3.80 -0.58
N LYS A 51 -14.78 5.02 -1.12
CA LYS A 51 -13.67 5.92 -0.75
C LYS A 51 -13.71 6.30 0.73
N LEU A 52 -14.89 6.60 1.27
CA LEU A 52 -15.05 6.96 2.68
C LEU A 52 -14.76 5.77 3.60
N PHE A 53 -15.19 4.57 3.20
CA PHE A 53 -14.87 3.33 3.90
C PHE A 53 -13.35 3.14 3.97
N GLU A 54 -12.64 3.21 2.85
CA GLU A 54 -11.17 3.05 2.79
C GLU A 54 -10.46 4.04 3.73
N ILE A 55 -10.91 5.29 3.80
CA ILE A 55 -10.32 6.31 4.68
C ILE A 55 -10.58 5.96 6.16
N ILE A 56 -11.82 5.60 6.51
CA ILE A 56 -12.18 5.23 7.89
C ILE A 56 -11.43 3.96 8.31
N ASP A 57 -11.33 2.98 7.42
CA ASP A 57 -10.70 1.69 7.67
C ASP A 57 -9.21 1.84 8.00
N ASN A 58 -8.50 2.62 7.18
CA ASN A 58 -7.09 2.96 7.40
C ASN A 58 -6.88 3.80 8.67
N MET A 59 -7.77 4.74 8.96
CA MET A 59 -7.66 5.65 10.10
C MET A 59 -7.97 4.97 11.45
N MET A 60 -8.93 4.04 11.47
CA MET A 60 -9.38 3.33 12.66
C MET A 60 -8.85 1.90 12.66
N THR A 61 -7.54 1.75 12.81
CA THR A 61 -6.89 0.42 12.81
C THR A 61 -7.37 -0.44 13.99
N LEU A 62 -7.71 -1.69 13.69
CA LEU A 62 -8.13 -2.73 14.62
C LEU A 62 -7.10 -3.87 14.65
N SER A 63 -7.18 -4.76 15.65
CA SER A 63 -6.45 -6.03 15.59
C SER A 63 -7.06 -6.94 14.51
N PRO A 64 -6.32 -7.94 13.99
CA PRO A 64 -6.83 -8.85 12.97
C PRO A 64 -8.15 -9.53 13.35
N GLU A 65 -8.31 -9.92 14.62
CA GLU A 65 -9.50 -10.60 15.12
C GLU A 65 -10.73 -9.68 15.10
N LEU A 66 -10.56 -8.42 15.53
CA LEU A 66 -11.64 -7.43 15.54
C LEU A 66 -11.98 -6.94 14.13
N GLN A 67 -10.99 -6.85 13.24
CA GLN A 67 -11.23 -6.53 11.84
C GLN A 67 -12.06 -7.63 11.16
N SER A 68 -11.72 -8.90 11.38
CA SER A 68 -12.51 -10.03 10.86
C SER A 68 -13.94 -10.08 11.41
N SER A 69 -14.11 -9.74 12.69
CA SER A 69 -15.45 -9.60 13.29
C SER A 69 -16.26 -8.47 12.63
N LEU A 70 -15.64 -7.33 12.37
CA LEU A 70 -16.26 -6.20 11.69
C LEU A 70 -16.66 -6.55 10.25
N GLU A 71 -15.77 -7.18 9.48
CA GLU A 71 -16.04 -7.62 8.10
C GLU A 71 -17.22 -8.57 8.02
N SER A 72 -17.33 -9.50 8.98
CA SER A 72 -18.47 -10.40 9.08
C SER A 72 -19.79 -9.66 9.32
N LYS A 73 -19.78 -8.64 10.20
CA LYS A 73 -20.95 -7.77 10.45
C LYS A 73 -21.36 -6.97 9.22
N ILE A 74 -20.39 -6.45 8.48
CA ILE A 74 -20.65 -5.70 7.24
C ILE A 74 -21.26 -6.63 6.20
N LYS A 75 -20.69 -7.82 5.99
CA LYS A 75 -21.20 -8.80 5.03
C LYS A 75 -22.66 -9.18 5.33
N GLN A 76 -22.97 -9.50 6.59
CA GLN A 76 -24.34 -9.82 7.00
C GLN A 76 -25.30 -8.65 6.72
N PHE A 77 -24.89 -7.42 7.04
CA PHE A 77 -25.69 -6.23 6.79
C PHE A 77 -25.92 -5.94 5.30
N GLU A 78 -24.93 -6.21 4.45
CA GLU A 78 -25.05 -6.07 2.99
C GLU A 78 -25.96 -7.13 2.38
N GLU A 79 -25.94 -8.36 2.89
CA GLU A 79 -26.84 -9.44 2.49
C GLU A 79 -28.30 -9.08 2.77
N GLU A 80 -28.58 -8.52 3.96
CA GLU A 80 -29.91 -8.03 4.35
C GLU A 80 -30.42 -6.89 3.44
N ARG A 81 -29.51 -6.08 2.89
CA ARG A 81 -29.83 -4.92 2.03
C ARG A 81 -29.63 -5.14 0.54
N THR A 82 -29.22 -6.34 0.13
CA THR A 82 -28.94 -6.70 -1.27
C THR A 82 -27.93 -5.75 -1.96
N MET A 83 -26.96 -5.22 -1.21
CA MET A 83 -25.98 -4.22 -1.68
C MET A 83 -24.53 -4.67 -1.43
N PRO A 84 -23.94 -5.52 -2.30
CA PRO A 84 -22.61 -6.10 -2.06
C PRO A 84 -21.49 -5.09 -2.37
N LEU A 85 -21.12 -4.24 -1.41
CA LEU A 85 -19.97 -3.32 -1.55
C LEU A 85 -18.66 -4.00 -1.15
N MET A 86 -18.67 -4.86 -0.13
CA MET A 86 -17.48 -5.60 0.32
C MET A 86 -16.79 -6.33 -0.83
N SER A 87 -17.56 -7.05 -1.66
CA SER A 87 -17.02 -7.77 -2.82
C SER A 87 -16.31 -6.84 -3.83
N ASN A 88 -16.81 -5.62 -4.03
CA ASN A 88 -16.16 -4.65 -4.91
C ASN A 88 -14.86 -4.07 -4.31
N MET A 89 -14.82 -3.92 -2.99
CA MET A 89 -13.61 -3.48 -2.28
C MET A 89 -12.54 -4.57 -2.31
N GLU A 90 -12.93 -5.83 -2.11
CA GLU A 90 -12.03 -6.99 -2.24
C GLU A 90 -11.43 -7.06 -3.65
N LEU A 91 -12.24 -6.91 -4.70
CA LEU A 91 -11.77 -6.89 -6.08
C LEU A 91 -10.76 -5.77 -6.34
N ARG A 92 -11.04 -4.55 -5.84
CA ARG A 92 -10.09 -3.44 -5.93
C ARG A 92 -8.81 -3.68 -5.13
N GLY A 93 -8.92 -4.29 -3.97
CA GLY A 93 -7.76 -4.70 -3.17
C GLY A 93 -6.87 -5.69 -3.92
N ILE A 94 -7.47 -6.66 -4.60
CA ILE A 94 -6.76 -7.62 -5.46
C ILE A 94 -6.08 -6.90 -6.64
N GLU A 95 -6.78 -6.01 -7.32
CA GLU A 95 -6.23 -5.25 -8.45
C GLU A 95 -5.03 -4.40 -8.03
N ARG A 96 -5.18 -3.63 -6.94
CA ARG A 96 -4.08 -2.85 -6.36
C ARG A 96 -2.91 -3.73 -5.90
N GLY A 97 -3.19 -4.89 -5.32
CA GLY A 97 -2.17 -5.86 -4.93
C GLY A 97 -1.38 -6.38 -6.14
N LYS A 98 -2.04 -6.63 -7.27
CA LYS A 98 -1.37 -7.01 -8.53
C LYS A 98 -0.49 -5.89 -9.07
N GLU A 99 -0.95 -4.65 -9.03
CA GLU A 99 -0.16 -3.48 -9.46
C GLU A 99 1.09 -3.32 -8.60
N ILE A 100 0.94 -3.34 -7.27
CA ILE A 100 2.07 -3.27 -6.33
C ILE A 100 3.04 -4.44 -6.57
N GLY A 101 2.52 -5.66 -6.73
CA GLY A 101 3.35 -6.84 -7.00
C GLY A 101 4.14 -6.72 -8.32
N LYS A 102 3.56 -6.12 -9.35
CA LYS A 102 4.25 -5.87 -10.62
C LYS A 102 5.39 -4.86 -10.46
N GLU A 103 5.18 -3.80 -9.69
CA GLU A 103 6.22 -2.80 -9.40
C GLU A 103 7.37 -3.39 -8.58
N ILE A 104 7.05 -4.14 -7.52
CA ILE A 104 8.05 -4.83 -6.68
C ILE A 104 8.85 -5.82 -7.53
N GLY A 105 8.16 -6.68 -8.30
CA GLY A 105 8.82 -7.67 -9.15
C GLY A 105 9.69 -7.02 -10.23
N ALA A 106 9.30 -5.87 -10.78
CA ALA A 106 10.14 -5.14 -11.74
C ALA A 106 11.43 -4.60 -11.09
N LEU A 107 11.35 -4.09 -9.86
CA LEU A 107 12.53 -3.62 -9.12
C LEU A 107 13.46 -4.77 -8.72
N GLU A 108 12.91 -5.88 -8.20
CA GLU A 108 13.69 -7.07 -7.85
C GLU A 108 14.41 -7.65 -9.07
N ASN A 109 13.69 -7.85 -10.17
CA ASN A 109 14.29 -8.32 -11.42
C ASN A 109 15.38 -7.39 -11.94
N ALA A 110 15.19 -6.06 -11.85
CA ALA A 110 16.21 -5.10 -12.26
C ALA A 110 17.47 -5.17 -11.39
N ARG A 111 17.33 -5.33 -10.06
CA ARG A 111 18.46 -5.51 -9.14
C ARG A 111 19.23 -6.80 -9.44
N ASP A 112 18.52 -7.90 -9.63
CA ASP A 112 19.13 -9.19 -9.94
C ASP A 112 19.83 -9.15 -11.30
N PHE A 113 19.24 -8.47 -12.29
CA PHE A 113 19.89 -8.28 -13.58
C PHE A 113 21.20 -7.49 -13.49
N VAL A 114 21.26 -6.43 -12.66
CA VAL A 114 22.52 -5.73 -12.39
C VAL A 114 23.57 -6.71 -11.83
N LYS A 115 23.20 -7.51 -10.82
CA LYS A 115 24.11 -8.48 -10.20
C LYS A 115 24.61 -9.50 -11.22
N THR A 116 23.72 -10.06 -12.05
CA THR A 116 24.08 -11.02 -13.09
C THR A 116 25.07 -10.43 -14.09
N VAL A 117 24.83 -9.21 -14.58
CA VAL A 117 25.74 -8.55 -15.54
C VAL A 117 27.10 -8.26 -14.91
N LEU A 118 27.13 -7.78 -13.66
CA LEU A 118 28.37 -7.54 -12.92
C LEU A 118 29.16 -8.84 -12.73
N GLN A 119 28.51 -9.91 -12.27
CA GLN A 119 29.12 -11.23 -12.11
C GLN A 119 29.73 -11.74 -13.41
N ALA A 120 28.98 -11.63 -14.51
CA ALA A 120 29.41 -12.13 -15.81
C ALA A 120 30.57 -11.33 -16.43
N ARG A 121 30.60 -10.01 -16.26
CA ARG A 121 31.61 -9.14 -16.93
C ARG A 121 32.79 -8.77 -16.06
N LEU A 122 32.55 -8.52 -14.77
CA LEU A 122 33.51 -7.88 -13.87
C LEU A 122 33.91 -8.75 -12.68
N GLY A 123 33.33 -9.96 -12.55
CA GLY A 123 33.59 -10.88 -11.46
C GLY A 123 32.72 -10.61 -10.23
N GLU A 124 33.20 -10.97 -9.03
CA GLU A 124 32.38 -10.90 -7.82
C GLU A 124 31.80 -9.51 -7.54
N VAL A 125 30.51 -9.48 -7.21
CA VAL A 125 29.80 -8.27 -6.78
C VAL A 125 30.19 -7.98 -5.35
N THR A 126 30.72 -6.79 -5.11
CA THR A 126 31.12 -6.38 -3.76
C THR A 126 29.90 -6.00 -2.92
N LEU A 127 29.98 -6.28 -1.61
CA LEU A 127 28.87 -6.08 -0.64
C LEU A 127 28.31 -4.64 -0.64
N ASP A 128 29.15 -3.64 -0.88
CA ASP A 128 28.76 -2.22 -0.98
C ASP A 128 27.79 -1.98 -2.16
N VAL A 129 28.02 -2.63 -3.29
CA VAL A 129 27.15 -2.53 -4.47
C VAL A 129 25.80 -3.20 -4.18
N GLU A 130 25.79 -4.40 -3.59
CA GLU A 130 24.54 -5.08 -3.24
C GLU A 130 23.68 -4.27 -2.26
N GLN A 131 24.30 -3.74 -1.21
CA GLN A 131 23.60 -2.91 -0.23
C GLN A 131 23.00 -1.65 -0.86
N TYR A 132 23.70 -1.04 -1.82
CA TYR A 132 23.18 0.11 -2.54
C TYR A 132 22.00 -0.29 -3.44
N LEU A 133 22.13 -1.36 -4.24
CA LEU A 133 21.05 -1.84 -5.12
C LEU A 133 19.76 -2.13 -4.36
N ASN A 134 19.85 -2.71 -3.16
CA ASN A 134 18.71 -2.99 -2.30
C ASN A 134 17.99 -1.72 -1.80
N LYS A 135 18.68 -0.57 -1.74
CA LYS A 135 18.11 0.73 -1.34
C LYS A 135 17.51 1.49 -2.52
N VAL A 136 17.93 1.21 -3.76
CA VAL A 136 17.40 1.89 -4.94
C VAL A 136 15.96 1.44 -5.20
N SER A 137 15.01 2.37 -5.08
CA SER A 137 13.58 2.16 -5.38
C SER A 137 13.17 2.67 -6.76
N VAL A 138 14.11 3.27 -7.50
CA VAL A 138 13.86 3.90 -8.80
C VAL A 138 14.39 3.00 -9.92
N LEU A 139 13.49 2.55 -10.79
CA LEU A 139 13.81 1.58 -11.84
C LEU A 139 14.77 2.14 -12.90
N SER A 140 14.68 3.43 -13.24
CA SER A 140 15.59 4.07 -14.20
C SER A 140 17.03 4.10 -13.70
N THR A 141 17.25 4.32 -12.41
CA THR A 141 18.58 4.26 -11.78
C THR A 141 19.19 2.86 -11.90
N LEU A 142 18.39 1.81 -11.66
CA LEU A 142 18.85 0.43 -11.87
C LEU A 142 19.22 0.17 -13.33
N GLN A 143 18.42 0.65 -14.28
CA GLN A 143 18.72 0.53 -15.71
C GLN A 143 20.02 1.24 -16.12
N GLU A 144 20.32 2.39 -15.52
CA GLU A 144 21.61 3.09 -15.74
C GLU A 144 22.78 2.29 -15.20
N ILE A 145 22.64 1.72 -13.99
CA ILE A 145 23.69 0.88 -13.39
C ILE A 145 23.94 -0.36 -14.24
N VAL A 146 22.90 -0.99 -14.79
CA VAL A 146 23.03 -2.10 -15.76
C VAL A 146 23.86 -1.66 -16.96
N LYS A 147 23.55 -0.50 -17.57
CA LYS A 147 24.29 0.01 -18.73
C LYS A 147 25.76 0.25 -18.41
N LEU A 148 26.06 0.81 -17.24
CA LEU A 148 27.45 0.98 -16.78
C LEU A 148 28.14 -0.37 -16.60
N ALA A 149 27.49 -1.33 -15.93
CA ALA A 149 28.01 -2.67 -15.75
C ALA A 149 28.27 -3.38 -17.10
N ALA A 150 27.43 -3.14 -18.11
CA ALA A 150 27.52 -3.71 -19.45
C ALA A 150 28.57 -3.05 -20.36
N THR A 151 29.02 -1.82 -20.04
CA THR A 151 29.95 -1.04 -20.89
C THR A 151 31.32 -0.83 -20.27
N ALA A 152 31.46 -0.90 -18.94
CA ALA A 152 32.74 -0.74 -18.28
C ALA A 152 33.78 -1.76 -18.78
N ASN A 153 35.03 -1.33 -18.94
CA ASN A 153 36.14 -2.19 -19.35
C ASN A 153 36.84 -2.85 -18.16
N SER A 154 36.56 -2.39 -16.93
CA SER A 154 37.11 -2.94 -15.70
C SER A 154 36.22 -2.65 -14.49
N LEU A 155 36.43 -3.39 -13.40
CA LEU A 155 35.74 -3.15 -12.13
C LEU A 155 36.06 -1.76 -11.55
N ALA A 156 37.29 -1.26 -11.74
CA ALA A 156 37.69 0.07 -11.27
C ALA A 156 36.91 1.19 -11.99
N GLU A 157 36.77 1.09 -13.31
CA GLU A 157 35.99 2.04 -14.12
C GLU A 157 34.51 2.04 -13.73
N PHE A 158 33.95 0.85 -13.51
CA PHE A 158 32.59 0.70 -13.00
C PHE A 158 32.42 1.39 -11.65
N LYS A 159 33.30 1.12 -10.67
CA LYS A 159 33.21 1.71 -9.32
C LYS A 159 33.30 3.23 -9.34
N GLN A 160 34.13 3.80 -10.19
CA GLN A 160 34.23 5.26 -10.35
C GLN A 160 32.93 5.87 -10.88
N SER A 161 32.32 5.25 -11.89
CA SER A 161 31.06 5.73 -12.46
C SER A 161 29.87 5.49 -11.52
N PHE A 162 29.87 4.35 -10.84
CA PHE A 162 28.88 3.99 -9.83
C PHE A 162 28.85 4.97 -8.66
N ALA A 163 30.00 5.41 -8.16
CA ALA A 163 30.08 6.42 -7.09
C ALA A 163 29.40 7.76 -7.45
N ARG A 164 29.34 8.12 -8.74
CA ARG A 164 28.64 9.33 -9.21
C ARG A 164 27.11 9.17 -9.24
N ILE A 165 26.62 7.94 -9.29
CA ILE A 165 25.18 7.63 -9.20
C ILE A 165 24.73 7.62 -7.72
N GLN A 166 25.66 7.34 -6.80
CA GLN A 166 25.38 7.31 -5.36
C GLN A 166 25.30 8.69 -4.71
N SER A 167 25.88 9.72 -5.35
CA SER A 167 25.91 11.12 -4.88
C SER A 167 24.66 11.90 -5.28
#